data_AF-A0AAJ0X9T4-F1
#
_entry.id   AF-A0AAJ0X9T4-F1
#
_cell.length_a   1.000
_cell.length_b   1.000
_cell.length_c   1.000
_cell.angle_alpha   90.00
_cell.angle_beta   90.00
_cell.angle_gamma   90.00
#
_symmetry.space_group_name_H-M   'P 1'
#
loop_
_entity.id
_entity.type
_entity.pdbx_description
1 polymer ?
#
loop_
_entity_poly.entity_id
_entity_poly.type
_entity_poly.pdbx_seq_one_letter_code
_entity_poly.pdbx_strand_id
1 'polypeptide(L)'
;METPGPLDALTPCQRTVVRVKIHLAKRRAATRRTLRWTRRLADRLRRAFAAAPPALQARLLAGDPQTAPLAALWLNVELVARTAEATAERLNQAHALRRRQRADLERRVTFIVKRQIATDDVFALAEEELRTQGQRCGRRLLHKTAWSVAGRLGYTDVQREQITETAARHYLAKRRKGRGE
;
A
#
# COMPACT_ATOMS: atom_id res chain seq x y z
N MET A 1 -29.55 -10.80 -26.60
CA MET A 1 -28.55 -11.42 -25.71
C MET A 1 -27.70 -10.30 -25.15
N GLU A 2 -27.87 -9.95 -23.87
CA GLU A 2 -27.04 -8.95 -23.22
C GLU A 2 -25.66 -9.56 -22.96
N THR A 3 -24.60 -8.92 -23.46
CA THR A 3 -23.23 -9.32 -23.17
C THR A 3 -22.96 -9.08 -21.69
N PRO A 4 -22.54 -10.09 -20.91
CA PRO A 4 -22.25 -9.90 -19.49
C PRO A 4 -21.19 -8.82 -19.32
N GLY A 5 -21.42 -7.92 -18.35
CA GLY A 5 -20.53 -6.80 -18.12
C GLY A 5 -19.14 -7.29 -17.67
N PRO A 6 -18.08 -6.48 -17.84
CA PRO A 6 -16.70 -6.87 -17.53
C PRO A 6 -16.45 -7.23 -16.04
N LEU A 7 -17.42 -7.01 -15.15
CA LEU A 7 -17.38 -7.35 -13.73
C LEU A 7 -18.05 -8.70 -13.40
N ASP A 8 -18.82 -9.25 -14.32
CA ASP A 8 -19.63 -10.46 -14.09
C ASP A 8 -18.81 -11.74 -14.26
N ALA A 9 -17.75 -11.69 -15.08
CA ALA A 9 -16.75 -12.75 -15.22
C ALA A 9 -15.78 -12.90 -14.02
N LEU A 10 -15.85 -11.98 -13.05
CA LEU A 10 -14.95 -11.97 -11.90
C LEU A 10 -15.51 -12.77 -10.72
N THR A 11 -14.63 -13.45 -9.98
CA THR A 11 -15.00 -14.08 -8.71
C THR A 11 -15.45 -13.02 -7.69
N PRO A 12 -16.26 -13.38 -6.67
CA PRO A 12 -16.72 -12.44 -5.65
C PRO A 12 -15.59 -11.65 -4.96
N CYS A 13 -14.44 -12.30 -4.74
CA CYS A 13 -13.24 -11.66 -4.19
C CYS A 13 -12.63 -10.65 -5.17
N GLN A 14 -12.48 -11.02 -6.45
CA GLN A 14 -11.96 -10.12 -7.49
C GLN A 14 -12.87 -8.91 -7.69
N ARG A 15 -14.20 -9.12 -7.70
CA ARG A 15 -15.20 -8.04 -7.82
C ARG A 15 -15.10 -7.03 -6.69
N THR A 16 -14.88 -7.51 -5.46
CA THR A 16 -14.64 -6.66 -4.28
C THR A 16 -13.37 -5.83 -4.41
N VAL A 17 -12.25 -6.43 -4.81
CA VAL A 17 -10.98 -5.72 -5.03
C VAL A 17 -11.12 -4.65 -6.11
N VAL A 18 -11.82 -4.95 -7.21
CA VAL A 18 -12.06 -3.98 -8.30
C VAL A 18 -12.94 -2.82 -7.81
N ARG A 19 -14.02 -3.09 -7.06
CA ARG A 19 -14.86 -2.04 -6.46
C ARG A 19 -14.06 -1.13 -5.52
N VAL A 20 -13.21 -1.69 -4.67
CA VAL A 20 -12.33 -0.92 -3.78
C VAL A 20 -11.34 -0.07 -4.57
N LYS A 21 -10.72 -0.61 -5.63
CA LYS A 21 -9.82 0.15 -6.51
C LYS A 21 -10.53 1.32 -7.19
N ILE A 22 -11.73 1.10 -7.72
CA ILE A 22 -12.57 2.15 -8.33
C ILE A 22 -12.93 3.22 -7.29
N HIS A 23 -13.36 2.81 -6.09
CA HIS A 23 -13.70 3.74 -5.02
C HIS A 23 -12.49 4.61 -4.61
N LEU A 24 -11.31 4.00 -4.47
CA LEU A 24 -10.06 4.71 -4.19
C LEU A 24 -9.67 5.67 -5.32
N ALA A 25 -9.84 5.26 -6.58
CA ALA A 25 -9.58 6.12 -7.73
C ALA A 25 -10.52 7.34 -7.77
N LYS A 26 -11.82 7.14 -7.52
CA LYS A 26 -12.82 8.21 -7.40
C LYS A 26 -12.47 9.17 -6.26
N ARG A 27 -12.12 8.67 -5.07
CA ARG A 27 -11.65 9.51 -3.95
C ARG A 27 -10.43 10.34 -4.32
N ARG A 28 -9.40 9.74 -4.93
CA ARG A 28 -8.20 10.46 -5.39
C ARG A 28 -8.54 11.55 -6.41
N ALA A 29 -9.43 11.27 -7.35
CA ALA A 29 -9.87 12.24 -8.35
C ALA A 29 -10.62 13.42 -7.70
N ALA A 30 -11.50 13.14 -6.72
CA ALA A 30 -12.18 14.17 -5.94
C ALA A 30 -11.18 15.06 -5.18
N THR A 31 -10.24 14.46 -4.43
CA THR A 31 -9.19 15.23 -3.72
C THR A 31 -8.39 16.12 -4.67
N ARG A 32 -7.99 15.61 -5.84
CA ARG A 32 -7.28 16.42 -6.87
C ARG A 32 -8.13 17.53 -7.47
N ARG A 33 -9.45 17.37 -7.56
CA ARG A 33 -10.35 18.45 -8.01
C ARG A 33 -10.44 19.55 -6.96
N THR A 34 -10.66 19.18 -5.68
CA THR A 34 -10.71 20.13 -4.57
C THR A 34 -9.42 20.93 -4.47
N LEU A 35 -8.25 20.27 -4.52
CA LEU A 35 -6.94 20.92 -4.48
C LEU A 35 -6.69 21.88 -5.64
N ARG A 36 -7.18 21.54 -6.84
CA ARG A 36 -7.08 22.44 -8.00
C ARG A 36 -7.99 23.65 -7.86
N TRP A 37 -9.19 23.45 -7.30
CA TRP A 37 -10.15 24.53 -7.10
C TRP A 37 -9.66 25.52 -6.04
N THR A 38 -9.16 25.03 -4.90
CA THR A 38 -8.60 25.88 -3.84
C THR A 38 -7.40 26.70 -4.31
N ARG A 39 -6.48 26.11 -5.07
CA ARG A 39 -5.35 26.85 -5.67
C ARG A 39 -5.82 27.95 -6.62
N ARG A 40 -6.76 27.64 -7.52
CA ARG A 40 -7.32 28.63 -8.46
C ARG A 40 -8.02 29.78 -7.74
N LEU A 41 -8.76 29.48 -6.67
CA LEU A 41 -9.40 30.49 -5.84
C LEU A 41 -8.35 31.41 -5.18
N ALA A 42 -7.32 30.83 -4.57
CA ALA A 42 -6.22 31.58 -3.95
C ALA A 42 -5.48 32.47 -4.97
N ASP A 43 -5.18 31.95 -6.17
CA ASP A 43 -4.52 32.72 -7.23
C ASP A 43 -5.38 33.88 -7.73
N ARG A 44 -6.69 33.67 -7.90
CA ARG A 44 -7.63 34.74 -8.29
C ARG A 44 -7.65 35.85 -7.24
N LEU A 45 -7.65 35.48 -5.97
CA LEU A 45 -7.68 36.44 -4.86
C LEU A 45 -6.37 37.22 -4.76
N ARG A 46 -5.21 36.57 -4.92
CA ARG A 46 -3.91 37.25 -5.02
C ARG A 46 -3.85 38.26 -6.17
N ARG A 47 -4.37 37.91 -7.36
CA ARG A 47 -4.43 38.83 -8.50
C ARG A 47 -5.38 40.01 -8.26
N ALA A 48 -6.53 39.76 -7.64
CA ALA A 48 -7.46 40.82 -7.26
C ALA A 48 -6.83 41.80 -6.24
N PHE A 49 -5.99 41.30 -5.32
CA PHE A 49 -5.20 42.16 -4.43
C PHE A 49 -4.21 43.02 -5.19
N ALA A 50 -3.38 42.39 -6.03
CA ALA A 50 -2.33 43.09 -6.76
C ALA A 50 -2.90 44.16 -7.70
N ALA A 51 -4.11 43.96 -8.19
CA ALA A 51 -4.84 44.92 -9.02
C ALA A 51 -5.58 46.01 -8.21
N ALA A 52 -5.68 45.89 -6.89
CA ALA A 52 -6.30 46.91 -6.06
C ALA A 52 -5.42 48.17 -6.01
N PRO A 53 -6.02 49.38 -5.96
CA PRO A 53 -5.26 50.62 -5.84
C PRO A 53 -4.32 50.58 -4.61
N PRO A 54 -3.07 51.09 -4.70
CA PRO A 54 -2.12 51.09 -3.58
C PRO A 54 -2.68 51.78 -2.32
N ALA A 55 -3.50 52.82 -2.50
CA ALA A 55 -4.20 53.49 -1.41
C ALA A 55 -5.24 52.59 -0.72
N LEU A 56 -5.92 51.72 -1.47
CA LEU A 56 -6.84 50.73 -0.91
C LEU A 56 -6.06 49.64 -0.17
N GLN A 57 -4.96 49.15 -0.75
CA GLN A 57 -4.07 48.18 -0.10
C GLN A 57 -3.51 48.74 1.22
N ALA A 58 -3.06 50.01 1.24
CA ALA A 58 -2.56 50.67 2.43
C ALA A 58 -3.65 50.86 3.51
N ARG A 59 -4.89 51.22 3.13
CA ARG A 59 -6.00 51.37 4.09
C ARG A 59 -6.48 50.03 4.67
N LEU A 60 -6.45 48.97 3.85
CA LEU A 60 -6.70 47.60 4.31
C LEU A 60 -5.63 47.13 5.30
N LEU A 61 -4.36 47.46 5.07
CA LEU A 61 -3.25 47.15 5.97
C LEU A 61 -3.25 48.02 7.25
N ALA A 62 -3.75 49.25 7.16
CA ALA A 62 -3.86 50.19 8.27
C ALA A 62 -5.10 49.97 9.17
N GLY A 63 -6.03 49.09 8.76
CA GLY A 63 -7.22 48.77 9.56
C GLY A 63 -8.27 49.88 9.62
N ASP A 64 -8.38 50.70 8.56
CA ASP A 64 -9.34 51.82 8.50
C ASP A 64 -10.80 51.30 8.66
N PRO A 65 -11.59 51.81 9.64
CA PRO A 65 -12.92 51.30 9.96
C PRO A 65 -13.91 51.36 8.79
N GLN A 66 -13.74 52.30 7.85
CA GLN A 66 -14.58 52.34 6.63
C GLN A 66 -14.28 51.20 5.65
N THR A 67 -13.08 50.64 5.72
CA THR A 67 -12.64 49.48 4.92
C THR A 67 -12.64 48.18 5.72
N ALA A 68 -13.02 48.21 7.00
CA ALA A 68 -13.05 47.05 7.89
C ALA A 68 -13.84 45.85 7.34
N PRO A 69 -14.99 46.01 6.64
CA PRO A 69 -15.68 44.88 6.03
C PRO A 69 -14.86 44.21 4.92
N LEU A 70 -14.15 45.01 4.10
CA LEU A 70 -13.27 44.50 3.04
C LEU A 70 -11.98 43.90 3.62
N ALA A 71 -11.43 44.47 4.69
CA ALA A 71 -10.28 43.94 5.42
C ALA A 71 -10.61 42.60 6.09
N ALA A 72 -11.81 42.48 6.69
CA ALA A 72 -12.29 41.23 7.28
C ALA A 72 -12.51 40.15 6.22
N LEU A 73 -13.07 40.50 5.06
CA LEU A 73 -13.20 39.57 3.92
C LEU A 73 -11.82 39.11 3.44
N TRP A 74 -10.83 40.00 3.40
CA TRP A 74 -9.45 39.70 3.06
C TRP A 74 -8.75 38.77 4.05
N LEU A 75 -8.89 39.03 5.35
CA LEU A 75 -8.40 38.17 6.42
C LEU A 75 -8.98 36.76 6.34
N ASN A 76 -10.29 36.65 6.05
CA ASN A 76 -10.93 35.34 5.86
C ASN A 76 -10.38 34.61 4.63
N VAL A 77 -10.15 35.33 3.53
CA VAL A 77 -9.55 34.78 2.31
C VAL A 77 -8.13 34.29 2.56
N GLU A 78 -7.31 35.07 3.26
CA GLU A 78 -5.94 34.70 3.58
C GLU A 78 -5.89 33.52 4.55
N LEU A 79 -6.79 33.48 5.54
CA LEU A 79 -6.95 32.35 6.45
C LEU A 79 -7.36 31.07 5.69
N VAL A 80 -8.30 31.17 4.76
CA VAL A 80 -8.71 30.05 3.89
C VAL A 80 -7.56 29.60 2.99
N ALA A 81 -6.75 30.52 2.46
CA ALA A 81 -5.59 30.18 1.64
C ALA A 81 -4.50 29.46 2.46
N ARG A 82 -4.13 29.99 3.63
CA ARG A 82 -3.13 29.39 4.53
C ARG A 82 -3.58 28.02 5.05
N THR A 83 -4.85 27.87 5.41
CA THR A 83 -5.40 26.58 5.85
C THR A 83 -5.47 25.58 4.69
N ALA A 84 -5.76 26.02 3.45
CA ALA A 84 -5.71 25.18 2.28
C ALA A 84 -4.29 24.71 1.94
N GLU A 85 -3.29 25.60 2.03
CA GLU A 85 -1.87 25.28 1.85
C GLU A 85 -1.39 24.28 2.92
N ALA A 86 -1.66 24.54 4.21
CA ALA A 86 -1.32 23.64 5.30
C ALA A 86 -2.01 22.26 5.17
N THR A 87 -3.26 22.23 4.70
CA THR A 87 -3.99 20.98 4.45
C THR A 87 -3.38 20.21 3.27
N ALA A 88 -2.97 20.90 2.21
CA ALA A 88 -2.29 20.29 1.08
C ALA A 88 -0.93 19.69 1.48
N GLU A 89 -0.16 20.41 2.31
CA GLU A 89 1.10 19.95 2.90
C GLU A 89 0.90 18.65 3.68
N ARG A 90 -0.06 18.63 4.62
CA ARG A 90 -0.41 17.44 5.43
C ARG A 90 -0.84 16.27 4.56
N LEU A 91 -1.65 16.51 3.53
CA LEU A 91 -2.07 15.47 2.59
C LEU A 91 -0.89 14.91 1.78
N ASN A 92 0.04 15.76 1.34
CA ASN A 92 1.25 15.35 0.64
C ASN A 92 2.15 14.48 1.53
N GLN A 93 2.37 14.90 2.79
CA GLN A 93 3.13 14.13 3.79
C GLN A 93 2.47 12.77 4.06
N ALA A 94 1.15 12.73 4.23
CA ALA A 94 0.41 11.48 4.42
C ALA A 94 0.49 10.56 3.19
N HIS A 95 0.46 11.11 1.97
CA HIS A 95 0.65 10.35 0.75
C HIS A 95 2.07 9.79 0.62
N ALA A 96 3.10 10.55 1.00
CA ALA A 96 4.48 10.10 1.01
C ALA A 96 4.68 8.95 2.01
N LEU A 97 4.13 9.08 3.23
CA LEU A 97 4.17 8.03 4.25
C LEU A 97 3.51 6.74 3.75
N ARG A 98 2.31 6.84 3.16
CA ARG A 98 1.59 5.67 2.60
C ARG A 98 2.37 5.00 1.47
N ARG A 99 3.09 5.75 0.63
CA ARG A 99 3.97 5.19 -0.40
C ARG A 99 5.13 4.41 0.20
N ARG A 100 5.77 4.94 1.26
CA ARG A 100 6.85 4.25 1.98
C ARG A 100 6.36 2.97 2.66
N GLN A 101 5.24 3.04 3.38
CA GLN A 101 4.61 1.88 4.02
C GLN A 101 4.24 0.80 3.00
N ARG A 102 3.70 1.20 1.84
CA ARG A 102 3.38 0.26 0.76
C ARG A 102 4.64 -0.41 0.21
N ALA A 103 5.70 0.34 -0.04
CA ALA A 103 6.96 -0.22 -0.52
C ALA A 103 7.59 -1.19 0.50
N ASP A 104 7.47 -0.90 1.81
CA ASP A 104 7.92 -1.81 2.87
C ASP A 104 7.10 -3.11 2.89
N LEU A 105 5.77 -3.00 2.83
CA LEU A 105 4.89 -4.16 2.73
C LEU A 105 5.16 -4.99 1.48
N GLU A 106 5.36 -4.35 0.31
CA GLU A 106 5.72 -5.05 -0.92
C GLU A 106 7.05 -5.82 -0.77
N ARG A 107 8.08 -5.22 -0.16
CA ARG A 107 9.34 -5.93 0.15
C ARG A 107 9.12 -7.11 1.08
N ARG A 108 8.34 -6.93 2.16
CA ARG A 108 8.04 -7.99 3.12
C ARG A 108 7.27 -9.15 2.47
N VAL A 109 6.28 -8.85 1.64
CA VAL A 109 5.53 -9.87 0.89
C VAL A 109 6.45 -10.60 -0.09
N THR A 110 7.27 -9.89 -0.87
CA THR A 110 8.24 -10.52 -1.77
C THR A 110 9.22 -11.42 -1.01
N PHE A 111 9.72 -10.97 0.15
CA PHE A 111 10.59 -11.78 1.01
C PHE A 111 9.89 -13.06 1.48
N ILE A 112 8.66 -12.95 1.98
CA ILE A 112 7.86 -14.11 2.43
C ILE A 112 7.60 -15.08 1.26
N VAL A 113 7.20 -14.57 0.09
CA VAL A 113 6.91 -15.41 -1.08
C VAL A 113 8.16 -16.13 -1.57
N LYS A 114 9.30 -15.43 -1.70
CA LYS A 114 10.57 -16.05 -2.09
C LYS A 114 10.99 -17.13 -1.09
N ARG A 115 10.85 -16.87 0.21
CA ARG A 115 11.14 -17.85 1.26
C ARG A 115 10.21 -19.06 1.18
N GLN A 116 8.92 -18.86 0.88
CA GLN A 116 7.96 -19.95 0.72
C GLN A 116 8.31 -20.84 -0.47
N ILE A 117 8.62 -20.25 -1.63
CA ILE A 117 9.03 -21.00 -2.84
C ILE A 117 10.30 -21.81 -2.54
N ALA A 118 11.33 -21.17 -1.97
CA ALA A 118 12.57 -21.86 -1.58
C ALA A 118 12.31 -23.01 -0.60
N THR A 119 11.35 -22.86 0.29
CA THR A 119 10.93 -23.94 1.20
C THR A 119 10.28 -25.06 0.39
N ASP A 120 9.23 -24.76 -0.36
CA ASP A 120 8.46 -25.74 -1.13
C ASP A 120 9.35 -26.55 -2.12
N ASP A 121 10.30 -25.90 -2.80
CA ASP A 121 11.26 -26.53 -3.71
C ASP A 121 12.20 -27.52 -2.99
N VAL A 122 12.78 -27.10 -1.86
CA VAL A 122 13.62 -27.97 -1.01
C VAL A 122 12.84 -29.20 -0.55
N PHE A 123 11.54 -29.05 -0.25
CA PHE A 123 10.70 -30.16 0.18
C PHE A 123 10.30 -31.09 -0.95
N ALA A 124 9.99 -30.56 -2.13
CA ALA A 124 9.69 -31.37 -3.29
C ALA A 124 10.87 -32.30 -3.62
N LEU A 125 12.09 -31.74 -3.65
CA LEU A 125 13.33 -32.48 -3.89
C LEU A 125 13.62 -33.49 -2.77
N ALA A 126 13.40 -33.13 -1.51
CA ALA A 126 13.62 -34.06 -0.39
C ALA A 126 12.63 -35.22 -0.39
N GLU A 127 11.36 -35.00 -0.73
CA GLU A 127 10.37 -36.07 -0.90
C GLU A 127 10.71 -36.97 -2.06
N GLU A 128 11.15 -36.41 -3.19
CA GLU A 128 11.58 -37.16 -4.37
C GLU A 128 12.80 -38.05 -4.07
N GLU A 129 13.81 -37.53 -3.37
CA GLU A 129 14.97 -38.31 -2.93
C GLU A 129 14.59 -39.47 -2.00
N LEU A 130 13.64 -39.26 -1.09
CA LEU A 130 13.16 -40.33 -0.23
C LEU A 130 12.37 -41.39 -1.02
N ARG A 131 11.59 -40.97 -2.03
CA ARG A 131 10.89 -41.90 -2.93
C ARG A 131 11.89 -42.73 -3.75
N THR A 132 12.91 -42.12 -4.33
CA THR A 132 13.92 -42.84 -5.13
C THR A 132 14.76 -43.80 -4.29
N GLN A 133 14.97 -43.49 -3.01
CA GLN A 133 15.62 -44.40 -2.05
C GLN A 133 14.71 -45.50 -1.50
N GLY A 134 13.43 -45.57 -1.93
CA GLY A 134 12.45 -46.53 -1.42
C GLY A 134 12.08 -46.32 0.05
N GLN A 135 12.39 -45.16 0.63
CA GLN A 135 12.19 -44.87 2.05
C GLN A 135 10.80 -44.24 2.29
N ARG A 136 10.15 -44.64 3.39
CA ARG A 136 8.90 -44.00 3.82
C ARG A 136 9.18 -42.57 4.30
N CYS A 137 8.44 -41.60 3.78
CA CYS A 137 8.51 -40.19 4.16
C CYS A 137 8.04 -39.95 5.61
N GLY A 138 8.90 -40.21 6.58
CA GLY A 138 8.71 -39.87 8.00
C GLY A 138 9.26 -38.48 8.34
N ARG A 139 8.67 -37.79 9.33
CA ARG A 139 9.03 -36.40 9.71
C ARG A 139 10.53 -36.21 9.95
N ARG A 140 11.16 -37.11 10.71
CA ARG A 140 12.59 -37.02 11.09
C ARG A 140 13.51 -37.24 9.88
N LEU A 141 13.09 -38.11 8.97
CA LEU A 141 13.84 -38.46 7.76
C LEU A 141 13.72 -37.34 6.72
N LEU A 142 12.51 -36.85 6.48
CA LEU A 142 12.25 -35.69 5.62
C LEU A 142 13.01 -34.44 6.07
N HIS A 143 13.06 -34.19 7.39
CA HIS A 143 13.83 -33.06 7.92
C HIS A 143 15.34 -33.19 7.63
N LYS A 144 15.92 -34.38 7.80
CA LYS A 144 17.34 -34.63 7.50
C LYS A 144 17.63 -34.50 6.01
N THR A 145 16.77 -35.07 5.16
CA THR A 145 16.93 -34.99 3.71
C THR A 145 16.79 -33.55 3.22
N ALA A 146 15.79 -32.81 3.70
CA ALA A 146 15.64 -31.39 3.38
C ALA A 146 16.82 -30.54 3.85
N TRP A 147 17.39 -30.83 5.02
CA TRP A 147 18.61 -30.17 5.50
C TRP A 147 19.79 -30.42 4.55
N SER A 148 19.93 -31.63 4.03
CA SER A 148 20.95 -32.01 3.04
C SER A 148 20.72 -31.33 1.69
N VAL A 149 19.49 -31.36 1.17
CA VAL A 149 19.08 -30.70 -0.08
C VAL A 149 19.35 -29.20 0.00
N ALA A 150 18.94 -28.54 1.09
CA ALA A 150 19.18 -27.11 1.27
C ALA A 150 20.68 -26.78 1.31
N GLY A 151 21.51 -27.65 1.89
CA GLY A 151 22.97 -27.52 1.83
C GLY A 151 23.51 -27.59 0.39
N ARG A 152 23.02 -28.54 -0.42
CA ARG A 152 23.42 -28.67 -1.83
C ARG A 152 22.97 -27.49 -2.70
N LEU A 153 21.84 -26.87 -2.36
CA LEU A 153 21.35 -25.67 -3.04
C LEU A 153 22.08 -24.38 -2.59
N GLY A 154 23.08 -24.48 -1.71
CA GLY A 154 23.93 -23.36 -1.30
C GLY A 154 23.31 -22.45 -0.23
N TYR A 155 22.26 -22.92 0.48
CA TYR A 155 21.71 -22.16 1.59
C TYR A 155 22.66 -22.18 2.80
N THR A 156 22.80 -21.03 3.46
CA THR A 156 23.54 -20.90 4.72
C THR A 156 22.89 -21.71 5.85
N ASP A 157 23.61 -22.04 6.91
CA ASP A 157 23.05 -22.83 8.03
C ASP A 157 21.82 -22.17 8.67
N VAL A 158 21.81 -20.84 8.79
CA VAL A 158 20.65 -20.08 9.28
C VAL A 158 19.45 -20.24 8.35
N GLN A 159 19.65 -20.20 7.03
CA GLN A 159 18.58 -20.40 6.05
C GLN A 159 18.09 -21.86 6.05
N ARG A 160 19.01 -22.83 6.18
CA ARG A 160 18.68 -24.25 6.26
C ARG A 160 17.78 -24.53 7.45
N GLU A 161 18.14 -24.02 8.63
CA GLU A 161 17.33 -24.15 9.84
C GLU A 161 15.94 -23.55 9.67
N GLN A 162 15.86 -22.33 9.14
CA GLN A 162 14.58 -21.68 8.87
C GLN A 162 13.71 -22.46 7.86
N ILE A 163 14.29 -23.00 6.80
CA ILE A 163 13.58 -23.78 5.78
C ILE A 163 13.08 -25.10 6.38
N THR A 164 13.94 -25.84 7.09
CA THR A 164 13.58 -27.16 7.63
C THR A 164 12.60 -27.07 8.79
N GLU A 165 12.68 -26.03 9.61
CA GLU A 165 11.74 -25.81 10.72
C GLU A 165 10.34 -25.41 10.21
N THR A 166 10.28 -24.50 9.23
CA THR A 166 9.01 -24.10 8.59
C THR A 166 8.29 -25.32 8.01
N ALA A 167 9.06 -26.25 7.46
CA ALA A 167 8.50 -27.43 6.84
C ALA A 167 8.14 -28.57 7.78
N ALA A 168 8.82 -28.70 8.92
CA ALA A 168 8.35 -29.58 9.98
C ALA A 168 6.91 -29.21 10.39
N ARG A 169 6.58 -27.91 10.38
CA ARG A 169 5.21 -27.41 10.64
C ARG A 169 4.27 -27.73 9.47
N HIS A 170 4.68 -27.51 8.21
CA HIS A 170 3.86 -27.83 7.03
C HIS A 170 3.57 -29.34 6.87
N TYR A 171 4.55 -30.22 7.11
CA TYR A 171 4.36 -31.67 7.07
C TYR A 171 3.35 -32.13 8.13
N LEU A 172 3.43 -31.58 9.35
CA LEU A 172 2.43 -31.84 10.40
C LEU A 172 1.04 -31.36 10.01
N ALA A 173 0.94 -30.18 9.38
CA ALA A 173 -0.33 -29.63 8.90
C ALA A 173 -0.96 -30.48 7.78
N LYS A 174 -0.18 -30.91 6.76
CA LYS A 174 -0.65 -31.81 5.70
C LYS A 174 -1.07 -33.18 6.24
N ARG A 175 -0.33 -33.76 7.19
CA ARG A 175 -0.68 -35.03 7.85
C ARG A 175 -1.96 -34.93 8.68
N ARG A 176 -2.21 -33.80 9.35
CA ARG A 176 -3.48 -33.55 10.07
C ARG A 176 -4.64 -33.48 9.09
N LYS A 177 -4.47 -32.76 7.97
CA LYS A 177 -5.48 -32.63 6.91
C LYS A 177 -5.77 -33.93 6.14
N GLY A 178 -4.86 -34.90 6.18
CA GLY A 178 -5.02 -36.22 5.55
C GLY A 178 -5.33 -37.37 6.52
N ARG A 179 -5.52 -37.10 7.83
CA ARG A 179 -5.82 -38.13 8.86
C ARG A 179 -7.09 -37.89 9.69
N GLY A 180 -7.82 -36.80 9.49
CA GLY A 180 -9.17 -36.57 10.01
C GLY A 180 -10.01 -35.93 8.90
N GLU A 181 -11.25 -36.37 8.69
CA GLU A 181 -12.44 -35.83 9.40
C GLU A 181 -12.89 -34.49 8.81
#